data_AF-A0A936GJA6-F1
#
_entry.id   AF-A0A936GJA6-F1
#
_cell.length_a   1.000
_cell.length_b   1.000
_cell.length_c   1.000
_cell.angle_alpha   90.00
_cell.angle_beta   90.00
_cell.angle_gamma   90.00
#
_symmetry.space_group_name_H-M   'P 1'
#
loop_
_entity.id
_entity.type
_entity.pdbx_description
1 polymer ?
#
loop_
_entity_poly.entity_id
_entity_poly.type
_entity_poly.pdbx_seq_one_letter_code
_entity_poly.pdbx_strand_id
1 'polypeptide(L)'
;MTTTLSGRYEFIEQETKPQIGIGSQLKLFDNKLTLRALFANKYRRPSIDDKYWPIWGNLDLVPEYGFTIENGIEYSILKINKVDLNNELSVFYLLMNDMITWLPADDGDWHPYNFSQGVNKGLEYKLNFNYNFNSKNSFKNTFIINYTDSKITKSKDNDILQAGNSLFYVPKIKIDFQVLLKLRNFNAFVSTSYTGQRSYRVNYYLEPYFLINTGMAYEIKAKKIKMGIRAELNNILKTSYELYRSFPMPLRNFNINYFINI
;
A
#
# COMPACT_ATOMS: atom_id res chain seq x y z
N MET A 1 -11.27 6.25 25.46
CA MET A 1 -10.77 5.00 24.84
C MET A 1 -11.90 4.41 24.02
N THR A 2 -11.65 4.08 22.76
CA THR A 2 -12.60 3.44 21.85
C THR A 2 -12.03 2.09 21.46
N THR A 3 -12.70 1.00 21.84
CA THR A 3 -12.31 -0.36 21.46
C THR A 3 -13.32 -0.87 20.44
N THR A 4 -12.83 -1.34 19.31
CA THR A 4 -13.65 -1.93 18.25
C THR A 4 -13.34 -3.42 18.16
N LEU A 5 -14.35 -4.24 18.42
CA LEU A 5 -14.29 -5.67 18.14
C LEU A 5 -14.98 -5.92 16.80
N SER A 6 -14.29 -6.62 15.90
CA SER A 6 -14.84 -6.99 14.59
C SER A 6 -14.67 -8.47 14.35
N GLY A 7 -15.72 -9.11 13.82
CA GLY A 7 -15.71 -10.51 13.44
C GLY A 7 -16.37 -10.67 12.08
N ARG A 8 -15.77 -11.47 11.21
CA ARG A 8 -16.33 -11.88 9.94
C ARG A 8 -16.28 -13.40 9.87
N TYR A 9 -17.43 -14.01 9.61
CA TYR A 9 -17.55 -15.43 9.36
C TYR A 9 -17.85 -15.63 7.87
N GLU A 10 -17.11 -16.52 7.22
CA GLU A 10 -17.29 -16.82 5.80
C GLU A 10 -17.54 -18.30 5.63
N PHE A 11 -18.77 -18.65 5.20
CA PHE A 11 -19.19 -20.02 4.93
C PHE A 11 -19.07 -20.29 3.43
N ILE A 12 -18.26 -21.29 3.07
CA ILE A 12 -18.15 -21.83 1.73
C ILE A 12 -17.93 -23.33 1.91
N GLU A 13 -18.61 -24.14 1.09
CA GLU A 13 -18.58 -25.59 1.19
C GLU A 13 -17.13 -26.12 1.26
N GLN A 14 -16.87 -26.94 2.28
CA GLN A 14 -15.63 -27.67 2.60
C GLN A 14 -14.52 -26.95 3.40
N GLU A 15 -14.50 -25.62 3.56
CA GLU A 15 -13.52 -24.97 4.45
C GLU A 15 -14.05 -23.69 5.11
N THR A 16 -14.09 -23.71 6.45
CA THR A 16 -14.49 -22.58 7.29
C THR A 16 -13.35 -22.16 8.22
N LYS A 17 -12.88 -20.91 8.11
CA LYS A 17 -12.05 -20.28 9.14
C LYS A 17 -12.61 -18.89 9.48
N PRO A 18 -12.95 -18.62 10.76
CA PRO A 18 -13.44 -17.30 11.16
C PRO A 18 -12.30 -16.27 11.06
N GLN A 19 -12.60 -15.08 10.55
CA GLN A 19 -11.70 -13.93 10.61
C GLN A 19 -12.12 -13.04 11.78
N ILE A 20 -11.22 -12.84 12.73
CA ILE A 20 -11.43 -12.09 13.97
C ILE A 20 -10.37 -11.00 14.04
N GLY A 21 -10.81 -9.77 14.32
CA GLY A 21 -9.95 -8.61 14.51
C GLY A 21 -10.35 -7.82 15.74
N ILE A 22 -9.37 -7.52 16.58
CA ILE A 22 -9.50 -6.66 17.76
C ILE A 22 -8.68 -5.40 17.51
N GLY A 23 -9.35 -4.25 17.48
CA GLY A 23 -8.73 -2.95 17.36
C GLY A 23 -9.03 -2.08 18.58
N SER A 24 -8.07 -1.29 19.02
CA SER A 24 -8.25 -0.30 20.07
C SER A 24 -7.63 1.03 19.68
N GLN A 25 -8.28 2.11 20.09
CA GLN A 25 -7.85 3.48 19.89
C GLN A 25 -7.98 4.26 21.19
N LEU A 26 -6.89 4.85 21.66
CA LEU A 26 -6.85 5.70 22.84
C LEU A 26 -6.45 7.12 22.45
N LYS A 27 -7.36 8.07 22.62
CA LYS A 27 -7.09 9.50 22.43
C LYS A 27 -6.73 10.13 23.77
N LEU A 28 -5.64 10.87 23.81
CA LEU A 28 -5.06 11.54 24.97
C LEU A 28 -4.82 13.02 24.66
N PHE A 29 -4.65 13.85 25.70
CA PHE A 29 -4.33 15.28 25.59
C PHE A 29 -5.27 16.05 24.63
N ASP A 30 -6.57 16.01 24.88
CA ASP A 30 -7.59 16.65 24.03
C ASP A 30 -7.51 16.25 22.55
N ASN A 31 -7.30 14.95 22.29
CA ASN A 31 -7.15 14.36 20.96
C ASN A 31 -5.87 14.74 20.19
N LYS A 32 -4.88 15.36 20.85
CA LYS A 32 -3.58 15.65 20.23
C LYS A 32 -2.72 14.42 20.06
N LEU A 33 -2.91 13.40 20.90
CA LEU A 33 -2.20 12.13 20.78
C LEU A 33 -3.22 11.01 20.67
N THR A 34 -3.06 10.15 19.67
CA THR A 34 -3.86 8.96 19.46
C THR A 34 -2.95 7.75 19.40
N LEU A 35 -3.17 6.78 20.27
CA LEU A 35 -2.55 5.47 20.22
C LEU A 35 -3.53 4.49 19.57
N ARG A 36 -3.04 3.63 18.68
CA ARG A 36 -3.81 2.60 18.00
C ARG A 36 -3.09 1.26 18.15
N ALA A 37 -3.86 0.21 18.38
CA ALA A 37 -3.36 -1.16 18.33
C ALA A 37 -4.40 -2.03 17.63
N LEU A 38 -3.95 -2.92 16.75
CA LEU A 38 -4.77 -3.86 16.01
C LEU A 38 -4.10 -5.23 16.04
N PHE A 39 -4.88 -6.24 16.34
CA PHE A 39 -4.55 -7.64 16.08
C PHE A 39 -5.66 -8.23 15.23
N ALA A 40 -5.31 -8.89 14.13
CA ALA A 40 -6.28 -9.64 13.36
C ALA A 40 -5.65 -10.90 12.78
N ASN A 41 -6.40 -12.00 12.78
CA ASN A 41 -5.98 -13.16 12.01
C ASN A 41 -6.16 -12.88 10.50
N LYS A 42 -5.43 -13.61 9.68
CA LYS A 42 -5.44 -13.53 8.22
C LYS A 42 -5.73 -14.91 7.65
N TYR A 43 -6.48 -14.92 6.55
CA TYR A 43 -6.84 -16.14 5.85
C TYR A 43 -7.05 -15.80 4.37
N ARG A 44 -6.44 -16.56 3.48
CA ARG A 44 -6.60 -16.46 2.03
C ARG A 44 -6.82 -17.85 1.47
N ARG A 45 -7.96 -18.06 0.82
CA ARG A 45 -8.23 -19.28 0.07
C ARG A 45 -7.35 -19.32 -1.19
N PRO A 46 -6.99 -20.51 -1.69
CA PRO A 46 -6.44 -20.63 -3.03
C PRO A 46 -7.40 -20.00 -4.05
N SER A 47 -6.86 -19.31 -5.04
CA SER A 47 -7.68 -18.76 -6.13
C SER A 47 -8.20 -19.88 -7.05
N ILE A 48 -9.15 -19.54 -7.92
CA ILE A 48 -9.63 -20.48 -8.95
C ILE A 48 -8.46 -20.88 -9.85
N ASP A 49 -7.60 -19.93 -10.22
CA ASP A 49 -6.41 -20.20 -11.01
C ASP A 49 -5.46 -21.14 -10.27
N ASP A 50 -5.21 -20.92 -8.98
CA ASP A 50 -4.33 -21.80 -8.21
C ASP A 50 -4.84 -23.27 -8.19
N LYS A 51 -6.15 -23.50 -8.13
CA LYS A 51 -6.72 -24.86 -8.09
C LYS A 51 -6.97 -25.48 -9.45
N TYR A 52 -7.42 -24.69 -10.42
CA TYR A 52 -8.06 -25.18 -11.64
C TYR A 52 -7.42 -24.65 -12.93
N TRP A 53 -6.26 -24.00 -12.85
CA TRP A 53 -5.55 -23.65 -14.08
C TRP A 53 -5.35 -24.90 -14.95
N PRO A 54 -5.64 -24.83 -16.27
CA PRO A 54 -5.55 -26.01 -17.13
C PRO A 54 -4.18 -26.68 -17.01
N ILE A 55 -4.19 -27.98 -16.67
CA ILE A 55 -3.01 -28.85 -16.57
C ILE A 55 -2.08 -28.51 -15.38
N TRP A 56 -1.95 -27.24 -15.00
CA TRP A 56 -0.96 -26.78 -14.02
C TRP A 56 -1.53 -26.43 -12.63
N GLY A 57 -2.85 -26.36 -12.48
CA GLY A 57 -3.49 -26.12 -11.19
C GLY A 57 -3.22 -27.26 -10.18
N ASN A 58 -3.44 -26.97 -8.90
CA ASN A 58 -3.27 -27.95 -7.83
C ASN A 58 -4.50 -27.98 -6.91
N LEU A 59 -5.27 -29.07 -6.97
CA LEU A 59 -6.49 -29.24 -6.18
C LEU A 59 -6.22 -29.44 -4.68
N ASP A 60 -5.03 -29.93 -4.34
CA ASP A 60 -4.59 -30.25 -2.98
C ASP A 60 -4.16 -29.01 -2.19
N LEU A 61 -4.24 -27.82 -2.78
CA LEU A 61 -3.91 -26.59 -2.10
C LEU A 61 -4.82 -26.33 -0.91
N VAL A 62 -4.17 -26.05 0.22
CA VAL A 62 -4.80 -25.57 1.43
C VAL A 62 -4.76 -24.04 1.49
N PRO A 63 -5.64 -23.40 2.27
CA PRO A 63 -5.61 -21.96 2.46
C PRO A 63 -4.38 -21.48 3.21
N GLU A 64 -3.91 -20.31 2.81
CA GLU A 64 -2.94 -19.55 3.59
C GLU A 64 -3.61 -19.00 4.85
N TYR A 65 -2.85 -18.94 5.94
CA TYR A 65 -3.35 -18.36 7.18
C TYR A 65 -2.25 -17.68 7.98
N GLY A 66 -2.63 -16.74 8.83
CA GLY A 66 -1.66 -15.92 9.51
C GLY A 66 -2.28 -14.99 10.53
N PHE A 67 -1.50 -13.99 10.93
CA PHE A 67 -1.99 -12.87 11.71
C PHE A 67 -1.20 -11.61 11.41
N THR A 68 -1.84 -10.46 11.62
CA THR A 68 -1.22 -9.14 11.62
C THR A 68 -1.31 -8.54 13.02
N ILE A 69 -0.24 -7.85 13.41
CA ILE A 69 -0.19 -6.94 14.55
C ILE A 69 0.21 -5.58 13.99
N GLU A 70 -0.58 -4.56 14.29
CA GLU A 70 -0.28 -3.18 13.90
C GLU A 70 -0.41 -2.28 15.13
N ASN A 71 0.59 -1.46 15.37
CA ASN A 71 0.58 -0.46 16.42
C ASN A 71 0.91 0.89 15.81
N GLY A 72 0.14 1.91 16.18
CA GLY A 72 0.27 3.25 15.61
C GLY A 72 0.22 4.32 16.68
N ILE A 73 1.01 5.35 16.48
CA ILE A 73 0.98 6.59 17.26
C ILE A 73 0.73 7.72 16.28
N GLU A 74 -0.33 8.48 16.52
CA GLU A 74 -0.66 9.67 15.76
C GLU A 74 -0.58 10.87 16.70
N TYR A 75 0.25 11.84 16.35
CA TYR A 75 0.39 13.11 17.05
C TYR A 75 -0.05 14.26 16.15
N SER A 76 -1.19 14.84 16.51
CA SER A 76 -1.79 16.00 15.87
C SER A 76 -1.57 17.24 16.72
N ILE A 77 -0.77 18.18 16.24
CA ILE A 77 -0.78 19.55 16.76
C ILE A 77 -2.00 20.24 16.16
N LEU A 78 -3.13 20.06 16.83
CA LEU A 78 -4.41 20.62 16.41
C LEU A 78 -4.35 22.15 16.44
N LYS A 79 -4.39 22.77 15.25
CA LYS A 79 -4.68 24.18 14.97
C LYS A 79 -4.00 25.20 15.90
N ILE A 80 -2.70 25.43 15.71
CA ILE A 80 -2.11 26.71 16.12
C ILE A 80 -2.38 27.70 14.98
N ASN A 81 -3.42 28.52 15.13
CA ASN A 81 -3.86 29.53 14.16
C ASN A 81 -4.21 28.96 12.77
N LYS A 82 -3.25 29.03 11.84
CA LYS A 82 -3.36 28.66 10.42
C LYS A 82 -2.66 27.34 10.09
N VAL A 83 -1.90 26.79 11.04
CA VAL A 83 -1.08 25.60 10.88
C VAL A 83 -1.80 24.39 11.49
N ASP A 84 -1.82 23.30 10.75
CA ASP A 84 -2.25 21.98 11.19
C ASP A 84 -1.15 20.98 10.80
N LEU A 85 -0.63 20.27 11.80
CA LEU A 85 0.46 19.32 11.66
C LEU A 85 0.04 17.99 12.27
N ASN A 86 0.00 16.95 11.44
CA ASN A 86 -0.31 15.59 11.84
C ASN A 86 0.86 14.66 11.49
N ASN A 87 1.36 13.96 12.49
CA ASN A 87 2.41 12.96 12.39
C ASN A 87 1.81 11.61 12.74
N GLU A 88 2.05 10.61 11.93
CA GLU A 88 1.58 9.25 12.14
C GLU A 88 2.76 8.31 11.97
N LEU A 89 3.02 7.50 13.00
CA LEU A 89 4.03 6.46 13.00
C LEU A 89 3.32 5.14 13.26
N SER A 90 3.43 4.20 12.34
CA SER A 90 2.85 2.87 12.48
C SER A 90 3.92 1.81 12.29
N VAL A 91 3.88 0.77 13.12
CA VAL A 91 4.72 -0.43 13.01
C VAL A 91 3.79 -1.61 12.81
N PHE A 92 4.13 -2.45 11.83
CA PHE A 92 3.33 -3.61 11.49
C PHE A 92 4.19 -4.87 11.45
N TYR A 93 3.53 -5.99 11.74
CA TYR A 93 4.09 -7.32 11.64
C TYR A 93 3.01 -8.27 11.13
N LEU A 94 3.25 -8.88 9.96
CA LEU A 94 2.41 -9.88 9.35
C LEU A 94 3.20 -11.19 9.28
N LEU A 95 2.65 -12.26 9.83
CA LEU A 95 3.13 -13.62 9.63
C LEU A 95 2.08 -14.37 8.79
N MET A 96 2.51 -14.97 7.70
CA MET A 96 1.70 -15.82 6.84
C MET A 96 2.32 -17.22 6.75
N ASN A 97 1.48 -18.23 6.89
CA ASN A 97 1.80 -19.65 6.79
C ASN A 97 1.13 -20.25 5.55
N ASP A 98 1.70 -21.34 5.07
CA ASP A 98 1.25 -22.08 3.89
C ASP A 98 1.05 -21.18 2.67
N MET A 99 1.94 -20.20 2.48
CA MET A 99 1.89 -19.30 1.34
C MET A 99 1.94 -20.10 0.04
N ILE A 100 0.94 -19.89 -0.81
CA ILE A 100 0.79 -20.49 -2.13
C ILE A 100 1.70 -19.73 -3.08
N THR A 101 2.69 -20.44 -3.62
CA THR A 101 3.64 -19.89 -4.57
C THR A 101 3.72 -20.81 -5.78
N TRP A 102 3.64 -20.21 -6.97
CA TRP A 102 3.90 -20.92 -8.21
C TRP A 102 5.41 -21.14 -8.34
N LEU A 103 5.82 -22.38 -8.51
CA LEU A 103 7.21 -22.80 -8.64
C LEU A 103 7.36 -23.78 -9.79
N PRO A 104 8.51 -23.80 -10.48
CA PRO A 104 8.78 -24.86 -11.44
C PRO A 104 8.82 -26.21 -10.72
N ALA A 105 8.07 -27.18 -11.23
CA ALA A 105 8.11 -28.58 -10.81
C ALA A 105 9.22 -29.33 -11.57
N ASP A 106 9.43 -30.60 -11.21
CA ASP A 106 10.49 -31.45 -11.79
C ASP A 106 10.35 -31.66 -13.31
N ASP A 107 9.15 -31.50 -13.85
CA ASP A 107 8.83 -31.56 -15.28
C ASP A 107 9.11 -30.25 -16.04
N GLY A 108 9.51 -29.18 -15.32
CA GLY A 108 9.78 -27.85 -15.87
C GLY A 108 8.54 -26.95 -16.00
N ASP A 109 7.35 -27.48 -15.73
CA ASP A 109 6.11 -26.71 -15.72
C ASP A 109 5.94 -25.98 -14.38
N TRP A 110 5.19 -24.88 -14.37
CA TRP A 110 4.95 -24.13 -13.14
C TRP A 110 3.70 -24.62 -12.46
N HIS A 111 3.82 -25.08 -11.21
CA HIS A 111 2.70 -25.53 -10.40
C HIS A 111 2.61 -24.73 -9.09
N PRO A 112 1.40 -24.49 -8.55
CA PRO A 112 1.22 -23.83 -7.27
C PRO A 112 1.39 -24.81 -6.10
N TYR A 113 2.11 -24.38 -5.07
CA TYR A 113 2.36 -25.14 -3.85
C TYR A 113 2.22 -24.29 -2.59
N ASN A 114 1.70 -24.87 -1.49
CA ASN A 114 1.80 -24.31 -0.14
C ASN A 114 3.24 -24.46 0.39
N PHE A 115 4.11 -23.60 -0.10
CA PHE A 115 5.56 -23.82 -0.08
C PHE A 115 6.26 -23.16 1.10
N SER A 116 5.76 -22.01 1.58
CA SER A 116 6.55 -21.18 2.50
C SER A 116 5.76 -20.54 3.63
N GLN A 117 6.51 -20.17 4.67
CA GLN A 117 6.11 -19.21 5.69
C GLN A 117 6.83 -17.90 5.41
N GLY A 118 6.10 -16.79 5.42
CA GLY A 118 6.64 -15.46 5.18
C GLY A 118 6.34 -14.51 6.33
N VAL A 119 7.30 -13.65 6.63
CA VAL A 119 7.11 -12.49 7.50
C VAL A 119 7.20 -11.24 6.65
N ASN A 120 6.25 -10.33 6.84
CA ASN A 120 6.29 -8.98 6.32
C ASN A 120 6.15 -8.01 7.48
N LYS A 121 7.23 -7.30 7.82
CA LYS A 121 7.25 -6.37 8.94
C LYS A 121 7.85 -5.05 8.51
N GLY A 122 7.44 -3.98 9.16
CA GLY A 122 7.88 -2.67 8.73
C GLY A 122 7.39 -1.54 9.59
N LEU A 123 7.73 -0.36 9.13
CA LEU A 123 7.40 0.91 9.73
C LEU A 123 6.93 1.85 8.63
N GLU A 124 5.80 2.51 8.87
CA GLU A 124 5.26 3.58 8.06
C GLU A 124 5.29 4.87 8.88
N TYR A 125 5.91 5.91 8.33
CA TYR A 125 5.80 7.25 8.88
C TYR A 125 5.14 8.16 7.86
N LYS A 126 4.15 8.91 8.31
CA LYS A 126 3.39 9.87 7.53
C LYS A 126 3.36 11.21 8.24
N LEU A 127 3.66 12.25 7.49
CA LEU A 127 3.62 13.64 7.91
C LEU A 127 2.66 14.38 7.01
N ASN A 128 1.65 15.01 7.59
CA ASN A 128 0.78 15.96 6.90
C ASN A 128 0.97 17.33 7.53
N PHE A 129 1.38 18.30 6.72
CA PHE A 129 1.43 19.70 7.10
C PHE A 129 0.43 20.47 6.25
N ASN A 130 -0.43 21.25 6.89
CA ASN A 130 -1.40 22.10 6.23
C ASN A 130 -1.30 23.53 6.78
N TYR A 131 -1.12 24.48 5.88
CA TYR A 131 -1.11 25.90 6.19
C TYR A 131 -2.22 26.60 5.41
N ASN A 132 -3.22 27.10 6.14
CA ASN A 132 -4.35 27.82 5.57
C ASN A 132 -4.08 29.32 5.60
N PHE A 133 -3.65 29.91 4.48
CA PHE A 133 -3.45 31.36 4.38
C PHE A 133 -4.73 32.13 4.72
N ASN A 134 -5.87 31.63 4.23
CA ASN A 134 -7.24 32.08 4.49
C ASN A 134 -8.25 30.96 4.13
N SER A 135 -9.55 31.25 4.12
CA SER A 135 -10.61 30.27 3.82
C SER A 135 -10.60 29.70 2.39
N LYS A 136 -9.88 30.34 1.47
CA LYS A 136 -9.85 30.00 0.03
C LYS A 136 -8.47 29.52 -0.43
N ASN A 137 -7.43 29.80 0.34
CA ASN A 137 -6.05 29.55 -0.02
C ASN A 137 -5.38 28.67 1.03
N SER A 138 -4.75 27.58 0.59
CA SER A 138 -4.04 26.66 1.48
C SER A 138 -2.82 26.05 0.80
N PHE A 139 -1.77 25.81 1.58
CA PHE A 139 -0.62 25.00 1.21
C PHE A 139 -0.68 23.71 2.01
N LYS A 140 -0.58 22.57 1.32
CA LYS A 140 -0.57 21.25 1.93
C LYS A 140 0.68 20.51 1.50
N ASN A 141 1.27 19.80 2.44
CA ASN A 141 2.34 18.87 2.20
C ASN A 141 2.01 17.54 2.86
N THR A 142 2.26 16.46 2.13
CA THR A 142 2.20 15.09 2.63
C THR A 142 3.52 14.42 2.32
N PHE A 143 4.15 13.84 3.34
CA PHE A 143 5.34 13.02 3.21
C PHE A 143 5.04 11.65 3.82
N ILE A 144 5.36 10.58 3.10
CA ILE A 144 5.17 9.21 3.55
C ILE A 144 6.47 8.46 3.27
N ILE A 145 6.99 7.76 4.27
CA ILE A 145 8.08 6.81 4.12
C ILE A 145 7.67 5.47 4.69
N ASN A 146 7.89 4.44 3.90
CA ASN A 146 7.65 3.05 4.26
C ASN A 146 8.97 2.31 4.24
N TYR A 147 9.28 1.65 5.35
CA TYR A 147 10.32 0.64 5.43
C TYR A 147 9.68 -0.73 5.60
N THR A 148 10.07 -1.69 4.78
CA THR A 148 9.48 -3.03 4.78
C THR A 148 10.57 -4.10 4.67
N ASP A 149 10.69 -4.94 5.70
CA ASP A 149 11.50 -6.14 5.70
C ASP A 149 10.57 -7.34 5.50
N SER A 150 10.53 -7.82 4.27
CA SER A 150 9.77 -9.00 3.86
C SER A 150 10.70 -10.16 3.59
N LYS A 151 10.50 -11.29 4.27
CA LYS A 151 11.36 -12.48 4.19
C LYS A 151 10.58 -13.78 4.25
N ILE A 152 11.09 -14.79 3.55
CA ILE A 152 10.70 -16.18 3.74
C ILE A 152 11.39 -16.69 5.02
N THR A 153 10.62 -17.17 6.00
CA THR A 153 11.16 -17.68 7.27
C THR A 153 11.28 -19.19 7.29
N LYS A 154 10.38 -19.90 6.60
CA LYS A 154 10.44 -21.36 6.43
C LYS A 154 10.07 -21.72 5.01
N SER A 155 10.71 -22.75 4.51
CA SER A 155 10.44 -23.38 3.22
C SER A 155 10.36 -24.89 3.45
N LYS A 156 9.45 -25.59 2.77
CA LYS A 156 9.39 -27.05 2.82
C LYS A 156 10.46 -27.60 1.87
N ASP A 157 11.47 -28.24 2.46
CA ASP A 157 12.61 -28.98 1.88
C ASP A 157 13.39 -28.35 0.70
N ASN A 158 14.70 -28.23 0.91
CA ASN A 158 15.83 -28.26 -0.05
C ASN A 158 15.76 -27.56 -1.44
N ASP A 159 14.85 -26.62 -1.72
CA ASP A 159 14.85 -25.98 -3.05
C ASP A 159 14.49 -24.49 -3.17
N ILE A 160 14.90 -23.93 -4.33
CA ILE A 160 14.78 -22.59 -4.98
C ILE A 160 14.49 -21.37 -4.08
N LEU A 161 13.45 -21.40 -3.26
CA LEU A 161 13.09 -20.34 -2.31
C LEU A 161 13.58 -20.68 -0.91
N GLN A 162 14.87 -20.47 -0.67
CA GLN A 162 15.46 -20.68 0.65
C GLN A 162 14.97 -19.68 1.70
N ALA A 163 14.90 -20.13 2.95
CA ALA A 163 14.67 -19.26 4.10
C ALA A 163 15.73 -18.14 4.15
N GLY A 164 15.29 -16.93 4.48
CA GLY A 164 16.11 -15.72 4.49
C GLY A 164 15.97 -14.84 3.25
N ASN A 165 15.51 -15.40 2.12
CA ASN A 165 15.27 -14.62 0.90
C ASN A 165 14.12 -13.63 1.06
N SER A 166 14.23 -12.48 0.39
CA SER A 166 13.17 -11.48 0.38
C SER A 166 11.96 -11.94 -0.45
N LEU A 167 10.75 -11.55 -0.02
CA LEU A 167 9.55 -11.74 -0.85
C LEU A 167 9.68 -10.93 -2.14
N PHE A 168 9.19 -11.50 -3.25
CA PHE A 168 9.29 -10.87 -4.56
C PHE A 168 8.42 -9.61 -4.66
N TYR A 169 8.92 -8.66 -5.44
CA TYR A 169 8.28 -7.38 -5.78
C TYR A 169 7.99 -6.45 -4.59
N VAL A 170 8.46 -6.76 -3.38
CA VAL A 170 8.32 -5.90 -2.21
C VAL A 170 9.55 -4.98 -2.07
N PRO A 171 9.40 -3.65 -2.20
CA PRO A 171 10.52 -2.74 -2.02
C PRO A 171 10.83 -2.58 -0.54
N LYS A 172 12.12 -2.55 -0.19
CA LYS A 172 12.53 -2.28 1.20
C LYS A 172 12.18 -0.87 1.66
N ILE A 173 12.26 0.10 0.75
CA ILE A 173 11.98 1.51 1.03
C ILE A 173 11.07 2.04 -0.08
N LYS A 174 10.00 2.72 0.33
CA LYS A 174 9.16 3.54 -0.56
C LYS A 174 8.98 4.90 0.07
N ILE A 175 9.19 5.96 -0.70
CA ILE A 175 9.02 7.34 -0.25
C ILE A 175 8.07 8.04 -1.21
N ASP A 176 7.00 8.62 -0.68
CA ASP A 176 6.06 9.43 -1.42
C ASP A 176 6.03 10.83 -0.80
N PHE A 177 6.14 11.87 -1.64
CA PHE A 177 6.07 13.25 -1.19
C PHE A 177 5.15 14.03 -2.12
N GLN A 178 4.25 14.83 -1.56
CA GLN A 178 3.31 15.64 -2.33
C GLN A 178 3.20 17.02 -1.73
N VAL A 179 3.23 18.02 -2.60
CA VAL A 179 2.87 19.40 -2.29
C VAL A 179 1.64 19.76 -3.10
N LEU A 180 0.66 20.37 -2.44
CA LEU A 180 -0.56 20.88 -3.05
C LEU A 180 -0.73 22.34 -2.66
N LEU A 181 -0.87 23.20 -3.66
CA LEU A 181 -1.18 24.61 -3.49
C LEU A 181 -2.59 24.86 -4.01
N LYS A 182 -3.45 25.42 -3.14
CA LYS A 182 -4.78 25.86 -3.49
C LYS A 182 -4.85 27.38 -3.38
N LEU A 183 -5.27 28.03 -4.46
CA LEU A 183 -5.49 29.47 -4.56
C LEU A 183 -6.88 29.73 -5.15
N ARG A 184 -7.88 29.92 -4.29
CA ARG A 184 -9.27 30.20 -4.66
C ARG A 184 -9.85 29.13 -5.61
N ASN A 185 -9.88 29.42 -6.91
CA ASN A 185 -10.41 28.55 -7.96
C ASN A 185 -9.32 27.66 -8.59
N PHE A 186 -8.05 27.93 -8.30
CA PHE A 186 -6.89 27.23 -8.84
C PHE A 186 -6.33 26.23 -7.82
N ASN A 187 -5.96 25.05 -8.29
CA ASN A 187 -5.22 24.06 -7.53
C ASN A 187 -4.03 23.60 -8.37
N ALA A 188 -2.86 23.44 -7.76
CA ALA A 188 -1.72 22.80 -8.37
C ALA A 188 -1.11 21.79 -7.41
N PHE A 189 -0.51 20.74 -7.94
CA PHE A 189 0.24 19.79 -7.15
C PHE A 189 1.54 19.40 -7.84
N VAL A 190 2.53 19.05 -7.03
CA VAL A 190 3.71 18.31 -7.45
C VAL A 190 3.82 17.12 -6.51
N SER A 191 4.00 15.93 -7.07
CA SER A 191 4.24 14.72 -6.29
C SER A 191 5.46 13.98 -6.78
N THR A 192 6.26 13.48 -5.87
CA THR A 192 7.38 12.61 -6.14
C THR A 192 7.15 11.25 -5.48
N SER A 193 7.65 10.20 -6.13
CA SER A 193 7.64 8.85 -5.57
C SER A 193 8.95 8.16 -5.87
N TYR A 194 9.56 7.57 -4.85
CA TYR A 194 10.74 6.74 -4.94
C TYR A 194 10.36 5.32 -4.53
N THR A 195 10.71 4.35 -5.37
CA THR A 195 10.57 2.94 -5.04
C THR A 195 11.95 2.31 -5.08
N GLY A 196 12.36 1.74 -3.95
CA GLY A 196 13.64 1.06 -3.83
C GLY A 196 13.72 -0.23 -4.66
N GLN A 197 14.92 -0.81 -4.66
CA GLN A 197 15.20 -2.07 -5.32
C GLN A 197 14.27 -3.19 -4.82
N ARG A 198 13.85 -4.07 -5.74
CA ARG A 198 12.91 -5.17 -5.47
C ARG A 198 13.44 -6.46 -6.09
N SER A 199 13.39 -7.55 -5.34
CA SER A 199 13.73 -8.87 -5.90
C SER A 199 12.58 -9.35 -6.79
N TYR A 200 12.88 -9.90 -7.97
CA TYR A 200 11.88 -10.60 -8.80
C TYR A 200 12.19 -12.10 -8.95
N ARG A 201 13.41 -12.49 -8.57
CA ARG A 201 13.90 -13.86 -8.43
C ARG A 201 15.04 -13.83 -7.40
N VAL A 202 15.36 -14.97 -6.80
CA VAL A 202 16.49 -15.09 -5.85
C VAL A 202 17.77 -14.53 -6.48
N ASN A 203 18.39 -13.55 -5.81
CA ASN A 203 19.58 -12.80 -6.26
C ASN A 203 19.41 -11.93 -7.51
N TYR A 204 18.19 -11.76 -8.04
CA TYR A 204 17.91 -10.85 -9.15
C TYR A 204 16.93 -9.76 -8.74
N TYR A 205 17.22 -8.53 -9.18
CA TYR A 205 16.54 -7.35 -8.71
C TYR A 205 16.12 -6.41 -9.85
N LEU A 206 14.99 -5.75 -9.68
CA LEU A 206 14.59 -4.59 -10.46
C LEU A 206 15.24 -3.35 -9.87
N GLU A 207 15.80 -2.51 -10.74
CA GLU A 207 16.39 -1.24 -10.36
C GLU A 207 15.38 -0.32 -9.66
N PRO A 208 15.83 0.48 -8.68
CA PRO A 208 15.00 1.50 -8.08
C PRO A 208 14.62 2.55 -9.13
N TYR A 209 13.48 3.20 -8.92
CA TYR A 209 13.03 4.26 -9.81
C TYR A 209 12.43 5.43 -9.04
N PHE A 210 12.50 6.60 -9.67
CA PHE A 210 11.96 7.84 -9.14
C PHE A 210 11.07 8.50 -10.19
N LEU A 211 9.87 8.90 -9.75
CA LEU A 211 8.89 9.57 -10.59
C LEU A 211 8.57 10.94 -10.01
N ILE A 212 8.39 11.91 -10.90
CA ILE A 212 7.81 13.21 -10.60
C ILE A 212 6.56 13.36 -11.44
N ASN A 213 5.45 13.70 -10.80
CA ASN A 213 4.20 14.05 -11.44
C ASN A 213 3.80 15.47 -11.03
N THR A 214 3.12 16.18 -11.90
CA THR A 214 2.58 17.50 -11.61
C THR A 214 1.22 17.65 -12.25
N GLY A 215 0.40 18.55 -11.72
CA GLY A 215 -0.86 18.89 -12.34
C GLY A 215 -1.42 20.19 -11.83
N MET A 216 -2.35 20.72 -12.60
CA MET A 216 -3.10 21.91 -12.26
C MET A 216 -4.57 21.70 -12.57
N ALA A 217 -5.43 22.32 -11.77
CA ALA A 217 -6.86 22.31 -11.94
C ALA A 217 -7.44 23.70 -11.71
N TYR A 218 -8.48 24.03 -12.46
CA TYR A 218 -9.26 25.23 -12.28
C TYR A 218 -10.73 24.85 -12.14
N GLU A 219 -11.34 25.23 -11.01
CA GLU A 219 -12.74 24.94 -10.69
C GLU A 219 -13.51 26.23 -10.47
N ILE A 220 -14.67 26.38 -11.12
CA ILE A 220 -15.57 27.53 -10.98
C ILE A 220 -16.91 27.04 -10.46
N LYS A 221 -17.51 27.81 -9.54
CA LYS A 221 -18.90 27.65 -9.14
C LYS A 221 -19.69 28.88 -9.61
N ALA A 222 -20.63 28.67 -10.53
CA ALA A 222 -21.51 29.69 -11.07
C ALA A 222 -22.98 29.30 -10.77
N LYS A 223 -23.59 29.96 -9.78
CA LYS A 223 -24.92 29.62 -9.26
C LYS A 223 -24.99 28.14 -8.82
N LYS A 224 -25.89 27.35 -9.41
CA LYS A 224 -26.06 25.91 -9.14
C LYS A 224 -25.03 25.05 -9.86
N ILE A 225 -24.38 25.60 -10.89
CA ILE A 225 -23.44 24.85 -11.73
C ILE A 225 -22.03 24.91 -11.12
N LYS A 226 -21.39 23.75 -10.97
CA LYS A 226 -19.97 23.63 -10.66
C LYS A 226 -19.26 22.98 -11.83
N MET A 227 -18.26 23.64 -12.38
CA MET A 227 -17.47 23.14 -13.50
C MET A 227 -15.98 23.19 -13.17
N GLY A 228 -15.19 22.32 -13.78
CA GLY A 228 -13.75 22.37 -13.64
C GLY A 228 -13.02 21.61 -14.71
N ILE A 229 -11.75 21.97 -14.90
CA ILE A 229 -10.80 21.31 -15.77
C ILE A 229 -9.52 21.02 -14.99
N ARG A 230 -8.91 19.87 -15.24
CA ARG A 230 -7.66 19.41 -14.63
C ARG A 230 -6.76 18.88 -15.72
N ALA A 231 -5.51 19.31 -15.72
CA ALA A 231 -4.45 18.82 -16.59
C ALA A 231 -3.32 18.26 -15.72
N GLU A 232 -2.82 17.08 -16.07
CA GLU A 232 -1.77 16.39 -15.35
C GLU A 232 -0.68 15.91 -16.29
N LEU A 233 0.56 16.03 -15.84
CA LEU A 233 1.72 15.49 -16.50
C LEU A 233 2.40 14.49 -15.56
N ASN A 234 2.28 13.22 -15.90
CA ASN A 234 2.87 12.12 -15.13
C ASN A 234 4.23 11.74 -15.71
N ASN A 235 5.13 11.28 -14.84
CA ASN A 235 6.48 10.86 -15.18
C ASN A 235 7.23 11.93 -15.99
N ILE A 236 7.35 13.13 -15.42
CA ILE A 236 8.02 14.29 -16.04
C ILE A 236 9.43 13.93 -16.49
N LEU A 237 10.13 13.10 -15.73
CA LEU A 237 11.50 12.70 -16.02
C LEU A 237 11.63 11.70 -17.18
N LYS A 238 10.52 11.16 -17.71
CA LYS A 238 10.51 10.05 -18.70
C LYS A 238 11.29 8.83 -18.18
N THR A 239 11.23 8.56 -16.89
CA THR A 239 11.86 7.41 -16.26
C THR A 239 11.26 6.14 -16.88
N SER A 240 12.09 5.26 -17.44
CA SER A 240 11.67 3.92 -17.87
C SER A 240 11.71 3.01 -16.65
N TYR A 241 10.61 2.35 -16.32
CA TYR A 241 10.51 1.51 -15.13
C TYR A 241 9.53 0.35 -15.33
N GLU A 242 9.74 -0.71 -14.56
CA GLU A 242 8.91 -1.92 -14.54
C GLU A 242 8.35 -2.12 -13.12
N LEU A 243 7.06 -2.43 -13.00
CA LEU A 243 6.48 -2.84 -11.71
C LEU A 243 6.76 -4.32 -11.45
N TYR A 244 6.52 -5.12 -12.49
CA TYR A 244 6.85 -6.54 -12.57
C TYR A 244 7.80 -6.73 -13.74
N ARG A 245 8.68 -7.72 -13.64
CA ARG A 245 9.68 -7.98 -14.68
C ARG A 245 8.97 -8.19 -16.02
N SER A 246 9.44 -7.51 -17.06
CA SER A 246 8.89 -7.56 -18.43
C SER A 246 7.51 -6.91 -18.60
N PHE A 247 7.04 -6.14 -17.62
CA PHE A 247 5.84 -5.29 -17.72
C PHE A 247 6.25 -3.81 -17.62
N PRO A 248 6.68 -3.20 -18.75
CA PRO A 248 7.08 -1.80 -18.77
C PRO A 248 5.89 -0.89 -18.54
N MET A 249 6.11 0.15 -17.74
CA MET A 249 5.10 1.17 -17.47
C MET A 249 5.16 2.30 -18.49
N PRO A 250 4.05 3.05 -18.68
CA PRO A 250 4.06 4.23 -19.53
C PRO A 250 5.18 5.20 -19.14
N LEU A 251 5.83 5.77 -20.16
CA LEU A 251 6.75 6.89 -19.99
C LEU A 251 5.95 8.15 -19.57
N ARG A 252 6.37 9.33 -20.03
CA ARG A 252 5.63 10.56 -19.79
C ARG A 252 4.25 10.48 -20.44
N ASN A 253 3.22 10.68 -19.65
CA ASN A 253 1.83 10.71 -20.12
C ASN A 253 1.12 11.97 -19.60
N PHE A 254 0.12 12.42 -20.37
CA PHE A 254 -0.64 13.62 -20.10
C PHE A 254 -2.12 13.27 -20.02
N ASN A 255 -2.77 13.69 -18.94
CA ASN A 255 -4.21 13.47 -18.72
C ASN A 255 -4.93 14.80 -18.61
N ILE A 256 -6.04 14.94 -19.33
CA ILE A 256 -6.98 16.06 -19.17
C ILE A 256 -8.32 15.49 -18.71
N ASN A 257 -8.84 16.02 -17.62
CA ASN A 257 -10.15 15.68 -17.09
C ASN A 257 -10.99 16.95 -16.96
N TYR A 258 -12.27 16.89 -17.31
CA TYR A 258 -13.22 17.97 -17.07
C TYR A 258 -14.48 17.42 -16.42
N PHE A 259 -15.18 18.24 -15.64
CA PHE A 259 -16.46 17.88 -15.04
C PHE A 259 -17.42 19.07 -15.03
N ILE A 260 -18.72 18.77 -15.08
CA ILE A 260 -19.81 19.72 -14.95
C ILE A 260 -20.89 19.07 -14.09
N ASN A 261 -21.19 19.69 -12.95
CA ASN A 261 -22.27 19.29 -12.04
C ASN A 261 -23.34 20.39 -12.06
N ILE A 262 -24.59 20.01 -12.32
CA ILE A 262 -25.75 20.90 -12.47
C ILE A 262 -26.62 20.87 -11.21
#